data_AF-A0A5C3L1Z4-F1
#
_entry.id   AF-A0A5C3L1Z4-F1
#
_cell.length_a   1.000
_cell.length_b   1.000
_cell.length_c   1.000
_cell.angle_alpha   90.00
_cell.angle_beta   90.00
_cell.angle_gamma   90.00
#
_symmetry.space_group_name_H-M   'P 1'
#
loop_
_entity.id
_entity.type
_entity.pdbx_description
1 polymer ?
#
loop_
_entity_poly.entity_id
_entity_poly.type
_entity_poly.pdbx_seq_one_letter_code
_entity_poly.pdbx_strand_id
1 'polypeptide(L)'
;MSRPHPSQRTRQVKKLPLIHVNDTTKARTIFARRLPFWGTTFGTAGFLLCDLIISGSAIHLTYNHWSEGVAVATPEGSQEKQPQQMEYQLRPTWQRVGLCAAHFVAGCCFAGGLLAMKAQLVRSVILASPPVRPGQKPVGEIRRLIVQTAAHRKDVGYSFSAKDTWLEKGRDDTEVLLRSSYGSGRFHLKLAGASIDEQKYPSTEESRKKIIEVWREFTPQKAG
;
A
#
# COMPACT_ATOMS: atom_id res chain seq x y z
N MET A 1 -28.10 6.57 30.13
CA MET A 1 -27.97 7.69 29.17
C MET A 1 -27.01 7.28 28.06
N SER A 2 -27.54 6.82 26.92
CA SER A 2 -26.74 6.39 25.77
C SER A 2 -26.29 7.62 24.98
N ARG A 3 -24.97 7.80 24.81
CA ARG A 3 -24.44 8.88 23.96
C ARG A 3 -24.98 8.68 22.53
N PRO A 4 -25.51 9.72 21.88
CA PRO A 4 -26.00 9.61 20.51
C PRO A 4 -24.85 9.14 19.61
N HIS A 5 -25.10 8.07 18.87
CA HIS A 5 -24.19 7.56 17.86
C HIS A 5 -23.95 8.71 16.87
N PRO A 6 -22.69 9.16 16.65
CA PRO A 6 -22.43 10.24 15.72
C PRO A 6 -22.88 9.79 14.34
N SER A 7 -24.05 10.28 13.94
CA SER A 7 -24.68 10.01 12.67
C SER A 7 -23.75 10.48 11.56
N GLN A 8 -23.81 9.75 10.46
CA GLN A 8 -22.97 9.82 9.27
C GLN A 8 -22.87 11.24 8.71
N ARG A 9 -22.00 12.09 9.28
CA ARG A 9 -21.46 13.23 8.54
C ARG A 9 -20.73 12.63 7.36
N THR A 10 -21.29 12.80 6.17
CA THR A 10 -20.67 12.49 4.88
C THR A 10 -19.31 13.17 4.86
N ARG A 11 -18.28 12.42 5.26
CA ARG A 11 -16.95 12.96 5.52
C ARG A 11 -16.36 13.22 4.15
N GLN A 12 -16.49 14.44 3.65
CA GLN A 12 -15.89 14.81 2.37
C GLN A 12 -14.41 14.45 2.43
N VAL A 13 -13.99 13.55 1.55
CA VAL A 13 -12.62 13.06 1.46
C VAL A 13 -11.78 14.19 0.89
N LYS A 14 -11.31 15.09 1.76
CA LYS A 14 -10.39 16.15 1.35
C LYS A 14 -9.07 15.49 0.96
N LYS A 15 -8.69 15.61 -0.32
CA LYS A 15 -7.38 15.16 -0.80
C LYS A 15 -6.30 15.88 0.00
N LEU A 16 -5.37 15.12 0.56
CA LEU A 16 -4.25 15.67 1.32
C LEU A 16 -3.26 16.33 0.36
N PRO A 17 -2.73 17.52 0.69
CA PRO A 17 -1.74 18.17 -0.16
C PRO A 17 -0.44 17.35 -0.13
N LEU A 18 0.10 17.11 -1.33
CA LEU A 18 1.46 16.64 -1.52
C LEU A 18 2.38 17.85 -1.54
N ILE A 19 3.46 17.81 -0.76
CA ILE A 19 4.44 18.90 -0.66
C ILE A 19 5.84 18.32 -0.83
N HIS A 20 6.74 19.07 -1.47
CA HIS A 20 8.16 18.73 -1.50
C HIS A 20 8.82 19.09 -0.17
N VAL A 21 9.62 18.18 0.38
CA VAL A 21 10.35 18.40 1.64
C VAL A 21 11.31 19.58 1.50
N ASN A 22 11.88 19.80 0.32
CA ASN A 22 12.78 20.92 0.03
C ASN A 22 12.10 22.30 0.12
N ASP A 23 10.77 22.35 0.00
CA ASP A 23 9.99 23.60 0.13
C ASP A 23 9.73 23.96 1.60
N THR A 24 10.26 23.18 2.54
CA THR A 24 10.04 23.37 3.97
C THR A 24 11.28 23.82 4.70
N THR A 25 11.09 24.46 5.85
CA THR A 25 12.19 24.94 6.69
C THR A 25 12.29 24.07 7.94
N LYS A 26 13.51 23.90 8.47
CA LYS A 26 13.77 23.13 9.71
C LYS A 26 13.22 21.70 9.65
N ALA A 27 13.48 20.98 8.56
CA ALA A 27 13.08 19.59 8.40
C ALA A 27 13.91 18.68 9.34
N ARG A 28 13.24 17.93 10.21
CA ARG A 28 13.83 16.92 11.12
C ARG A 28 13.15 15.58 10.88
N THR A 29 13.92 14.52 10.63
CA THR A 29 13.36 13.19 10.38
C THR A 29 13.08 12.47 11.69
N ILE A 30 11.81 12.34 12.06
CA ILE A 30 11.42 11.63 13.29
C ILE A 30 11.51 10.13 13.11
N PHE A 31 11.13 9.64 11.93
CA PHE A 31 11.11 8.22 11.62
C PHE A 31 11.60 8.02 10.20
N ALA A 32 12.47 7.05 9.99
CA ALA A 32 12.83 6.57 8.65
C ALA A 32 13.03 5.06 8.68
N ARG A 33 12.72 4.40 7.57
CA ARG A 33 12.92 2.96 7.42
C ARG A 33 13.35 2.63 6.01
N ARG A 34 14.26 1.66 5.89
CA ARG A 34 14.59 1.07 4.59
C ARG A 34 13.38 0.28 4.09
N LEU A 35 12.93 0.61 2.89
CA LEU A 35 11.84 -0.13 2.26
C LEU A 35 12.28 -1.57 1.96
N PRO A 36 11.38 -2.57 2.10
CA PRO A 36 11.65 -3.89 1.56
C PRO A 36 11.85 -3.77 0.05
N PHE A 37 12.63 -4.69 -0.54
CA PHE A 37 13.01 -4.60 -1.96
C PHE A 37 11.79 -4.46 -2.88
N TRP A 38 10.71 -5.19 -2.62
CA TRP A 38 9.46 -5.16 -3.39
C TRP A 38 8.73 -3.81 -3.31
N GLY A 39 8.94 -3.05 -2.23
CA GLY A 39 8.36 -1.72 -2.03
C GLY A 39 9.13 -0.61 -2.75
N THR A 40 10.32 -0.90 -3.28
CA THR A 40 11.06 0.04 -4.14
C THR A 40 10.40 0.15 -5.51
N THR A 41 10.65 1.24 -6.25
CA THR A 41 10.11 1.41 -7.61
C THR A 41 10.52 0.26 -8.53
N PHE A 42 11.78 -0.14 -8.50
CA PHE A 42 12.30 -1.24 -9.30
C PHE A 42 11.68 -2.58 -8.89
N GLY A 43 11.61 -2.88 -7.59
CA GLY A 43 10.99 -4.11 -7.11
C GLY A 43 9.52 -4.23 -7.50
N THR A 44 8.73 -3.16 -7.29
CA THR A 44 7.31 -3.14 -7.69
C THR A 44 7.17 -3.33 -9.21
N ALA A 45 7.99 -2.64 -10.02
CA ALA A 45 7.96 -2.79 -11.47
C ALA A 45 8.28 -4.22 -11.92
N GLY A 46 9.25 -4.87 -11.27
CA GLY A 46 9.56 -6.28 -11.52
C GLY A 46 8.39 -7.21 -11.24
N PHE A 47 7.70 -7.04 -10.10
CA PHE A 47 6.50 -7.84 -9.80
C PHE A 47 5.36 -7.62 -10.78
N LEU A 48 5.13 -6.37 -11.22
CA LEU A 48 4.11 -6.06 -12.22
C LEU A 48 4.46 -6.66 -13.59
N LEU A 49 5.74 -6.68 -13.96
CA LEU A 49 6.19 -7.33 -15.19
C LEU A 49 6.00 -8.85 -15.11
N CYS A 50 6.35 -9.48 -13.99
CA CYS A 50 6.12 -10.91 -13.78
C CYS A 50 4.63 -11.26 -13.84
N ASP A 51 3.77 -10.46 -13.21
CA ASP A 51 2.31 -10.62 -13.26
C ASP A 51 1.77 -10.53 -14.70
N LEU A 52 2.26 -9.57 -15.49
CA LEU A 52 1.90 -9.43 -16.89
C LEU A 52 2.31 -10.67 -17.72
N ILE A 53 3.52 -11.19 -17.51
CA ILE A 53 4.01 -12.39 -18.23
C ILE A 53 3.20 -13.62 -17.85
N ILE A 54 2.98 -13.84 -16.54
CA ILE A 54 2.22 -15.00 -16.04
C ILE A 54 0.77 -14.94 -16.53
N SER A 55 0.09 -13.81 -16.31
CA SER A 55 -1.30 -13.63 -16.75
C SER A 55 -1.44 -13.73 -18.26
N GLY A 56 -0.51 -13.14 -19.01
CA GLY A 56 -0.49 -13.24 -20.48
C GLY A 56 -0.26 -14.67 -20.98
N SER A 57 0.67 -15.40 -20.36
CA SER A 57 0.95 -16.80 -20.70
C SER A 57 -0.24 -17.69 -20.37
N ALA A 58 -0.90 -17.48 -19.23
CA ALA A 58 -2.12 -18.19 -18.85
C ALA A 58 -3.24 -17.94 -19.86
N ILE A 59 -3.49 -16.68 -20.24
CA ILE A 59 -4.47 -16.32 -21.27
C ILE A 59 -4.16 -17.01 -22.60
N HIS A 60 -2.90 -16.98 -23.04
CA HIS A 60 -2.48 -17.64 -24.26
C HIS A 60 -2.71 -19.16 -24.22
N LEU A 61 -2.31 -19.83 -23.14
CA LEU A 61 -2.52 -21.26 -22.94
C LEU A 61 -4.01 -21.62 -22.90
N THR A 62 -4.80 -20.85 -22.14
CA THR A 62 -6.23 -21.06 -22.04
C THR A 62 -6.93 -20.88 -23.39
N TYR A 63 -6.55 -19.87 -24.16
CA TYR A 63 -7.18 -19.62 -25.44
C TYR A 63 -6.77 -20.65 -26.49
N ASN A 64 -5.48 -21.02 -26.58
CA ASN A 64 -4.99 -21.84 -27.68
C ASN A 64 -4.92 -23.34 -27.39
N HIS A 65 -4.90 -23.75 -26.11
CA HIS A 65 -4.63 -25.13 -25.73
C HIS A 65 -5.65 -25.74 -24.76
N TRP A 66 -6.63 -24.98 -24.26
CA TRP A 66 -7.66 -25.53 -23.38
C TRP A 66 -8.68 -26.35 -24.17
N SER A 67 -8.48 -27.66 -24.13
CA SER A 67 -9.25 -28.66 -24.88
C SER A 67 -10.11 -29.54 -23.95
N GLU A 68 -11.03 -30.27 -24.55
CA GLU A 68 -11.79 -31.36 -23.95
C GLU A 68 -11.73 -32.60 -24.83
N GLY A 69 -11.68 -33.77 -24.21
CA GLY A 69 -11.71 -35.05 -24.92
C GLY A 69 -13.13 -35.36 -25.36
N VAL A 70 -13.35 -35.50 -26.66
CA VAL A 70 -14.62 -35.91 -27.25
C VAL A 70 -14.47 -37.36 -27.71
N ALA A 71 -15.42 -38.22 -27.32
CA ALA A 71 -15.43 -39.60 -27.78
C ALA A 71 -15.74 -39.64 -29.28
N VAL A 72 -14.83 -40.21 -30.07
CA VAL A 72 -15.08 -40.42 -31.49
C VAL A 72 -16.03 -41.61 -31.62
N ALA A 73 -17.15 -41.43 -32.31
CA ALA A 73 -18.09 -42.52 -32.54
C ALA A 73 -17.39 -43.63 -33.33
N THR A 74 -17.15 -44.77 -32.68
CA THR A 74 -16.63 -45.96 -33.37
C THR A 74 -17.71 -46.44 -34.34
N PRO A 75 -17.40 -46.65 -35.63
CA PRO A 75 -18.39 -47.13 -36.59
C PRO A 75 -18.99 -48.46 -36.10
N GLU A 76 -20.32 -48.54 -36.10
CA GLU A 76 -21.09 -49.70 -35.66
C GLU A 76 -20.75 -50.91 -36.54
N GLY A 77 -19.85 -51.78 -36.08
CA GLY A 77 -19.45 -52.97 -36.84
C GLY A 77 -18.19 -53.68 -36.32
N SER A 78 -17.33 -52.99 -35.58
CA SER A 78 -16.11 -53.59 -35.02
C SER A 78 -16.37 -54.17 -33.62
N GLN A 79 -16.59 -55.49 -33.53
CA GLN A 79 -16.82 -56.22 -32.27
C GLN A 79 -15.57 -56.38 -31.37
N GLU A 80 -14.44 -55.78 -31.73
CA GLU A 80 -13.26 -55.76 -30.86
C GLU A 80 -13.31 -54.59 -29.87
N LYS A 81 -13.16 -54.89 -28.57
CA LYS A 81 -12.97 -53.92 -27.48
C LYS A 81 -11.66 -53.15 -27.63
N GLN A 82 -11.55 -52.29 -28.63
CA GLN A 82 -10.46 -51.32 -28.71
C GLN A 82 -10.69 -50.19 -27.70
N PRO A 83 -9.62 -49.64 -27.09
CA PRO A 83 -9.74 -48.49 -26.21
C PRO A 83 -10.42 -47.34 -26.96
N GLN A 84 -11.43 -46.72 -26.33
CA GLN A 84 -12.14 -45.58 -26.92
C GLN A 84 -11.12 -44.51 -27.34
N GLN A 85 -11.03 -44.24 -28.65
CA GLN A 85 -10.19 -43.17 -29.16
C GLN A 85 -10.82 -41.83 -28.74
N MET A 86 -10.10 -41.07 -27.91
CA MET A 86 -10.48 -39.72 -27.53
C MET A 86 -9.79 -38.72 -28.46
N GLU A 87 -10.56 -37.87 -29.11
CA GLU A 87 -10.04 -36.73 -29.86
C GLU A 87 -10.10 -35.48 -28.97
N TYR A 88 -8.98 -34.77 -28.83
CA TYR A 88 -8.94 -33.52 -28.07
C TYR A 88 -9.35 -32.35 -28.97
N GLN A 89 -10.53 -31.79 -28.70
CA GLN A 89 -11.03 -30.61 -29.41
C GLN A 89 -10.98 -29.39 -28.49
N LEU A 90 -10.80 -28.20 -29.06
CA LEU A 90 -10.80 -26.97 -28.27
C LEU A 90 -12.19 -26.72 -27.68
N ARG A 91 -12.22 -26.27 -26.42
CA ARG A 91 -13.48 -25.87 -25.78
C ARG A 91 -14.15 -24.72 -26.52
N PRO A 92 -15.48 -24.57 -26.43
CA PRO A 92 -16.21 -23.47 -27.05
C PRO A 92 -15.58 -22.10 -26.75
N THR A 93 -15.53 -21.22 -27.75
CA THR A 93 -14.84 -19.92 -27.67
C THR A 93 -15.31 -19.08 -26.49
N TRP A 94 -16.60 -19.09 -26.15
CA TRP A 94 -17.13 -18.33 -25.02
C TRP A 94 -16.57 -18.79 -23.66
N GLN A 95 -16.33 -20.09 -23.47
CA GLN A 95 -15.72 -20.61 -22.24
C GLN A 95 -14.27 -20.12 -22.12
N ARG A 96 -13.52 -20.22 -23.22
CA ARG A 96 -12.12 -19.76 -23.28
C ARG A 96 -12.01 -18.26 -23.02
N VAL A 97 -12.85 -17.45 -23.68
CA VAL A 97 -12.90 -15.99 -23.47
C VAL A 97 -13.25 -15.66 -22.01
N GLY A 98 -14.26 -16.33 -21.44
CA GLY A 98 -14.65 -16.15 -20.03
C GLY A 98 -13.50 -16.43 -19.06
N LEU A 99 -12.78 -17.54 -19.26
CA LEU A 99 -11.64 -17.87 -18.41
C LEU A 99 -10.44 -16.93 -18.63
N CYS A 100 -10.18 -16.50 -19.87
CA CYS A 100 -9.16 -15.48 -20.16
C CYS A 100 -9.47 -14.15 -19.44
N ALA A 101 -10.73 -13.72 -19.45
CA ALA A 101 -11.18 -12.53 -18.72
C ALA A 101 -10.94 -12.68 -17.21
N ALA A 102 -11.19 -13.87 -16.64
CA ALA A 102 -10.91 -14.14 -15.24
C ALA A 102 -9.41 -14.03 -14.91
N HIS A 103 -8.52 -14.55 -15.75
CA HIS A 103 -7.07 -14.39 -15.60
C HIS A 103 -6.65 -12.91 -15.64
N PHE A 104 -7.20 -12.14 -16.59
CA PHE A 104 -6.91 -10.71 -16.69
C PHE A 104 -7.36 -9.93 -15.45
N VAL A 105 -8.59 -10.18 -14.96
CA VAL A 105 -9.11 -9.55 -13.74
C VAL A 105 -8.27 -9.93 -12.53
N ALA A 106 -7.85 -11.19 -12.41
CA ALA A 106 -6.98 -11.64 -11.33
C ALA A 106 -5.64 -10.89 -11.32
N GLY A 107 -4.97 -10.75 -12.47
CA GLY A 107 -3.74 -9.95 -12.60
C GLY A 107 -3.96 -8.48 -12.23
N CYS A 108 -5.03 -7.86 -12.73
CA CYS A 108 -5.40 -6.50 -12.37
C CYS A 108 -5.61 -6.32 -10.85
N CYS A 109 -6.29 -7.26 -10.19
CA CYS A 109 -6.49 -7.26 -8.75
C CYS A 109 -5.15 -7.42 -7.99
N PHE A 110 -4.26 -8.29 -8.44
CA PHE A 110 -2.94 -8.46 -7.86
C PHE A 110 -2.11 -7.17 -7.97
N ALA A 111 -2.04 -6.57 -9.17
CA ALA A 111 -1.36 -5.31 -9.42
C ALA A 111 -1.94 -4.18 -8.55
N GLY A 112 -3.26 -4.05 -8.50
CA GLY A 112 -3.95 -3.07 -7.65
C GLY A 112 -3.65 -3.24 -6.17
N GLY A 113 -3.67 -4.48 -5.67
CA GLY A 113 -3.31 -4.83 -4.30
C GLY A 113 -1.87 -4.45 -3.95
N LEU A 114 -0.92 -4.77 -4.83
CA LEU A 114 0.49 -4.42 -4.67
C LEU A 114 0.71 -2.90 -4.56
N LEU A 115 0.05 -2.13 -5.43
CA LEU A 115 0.12 -0.67 -5.42
C LEU A 115 -0.55 -0.07 -4.17
N ALA A 116 -1.67 -0.63 -3.72
CA ALA A 116 -2.35 -0.21 -2.50
C ALA A 116 -1.47 -0.47 -1.25
N MET A 117 -0.83 -1.64 -1.16
CA MET A 117 0.11 -1.96 -0.09
C MET A 117 1.31 -1.00 -0.09
N LYS A 118 1.84 -0.67 -1.27
CA LYS A 118 2.92 0.30 -1.43
C LYS A 118 2.53 1.70 -0.95
N ALA A 119 1.28 2.11 -1.15
CA ALA A 119 0.78 3.39 -0.65
C ALA A 119 0.70 3.45 0.89
N GLN A 120 0.59 2.31 1.58
CA GLN A 120 0.54 2.23 3.05
C GLN A 120 1.91 2.07 3.70
N LEU A 121 2.93 1.64 2.96
CA LEU A 121 4.29 1.50 3.48
C LEU A 121 4.94 2.86 3.73
N VAL A 122 5.06 3.25 4.99
CA VAL A 122 5.77 4.48 5.36
C VAL A 122 7.27 4.30 5.21
N ARG A 123 7.89 5.20 4.43
CA ARG A 123 9.33 5.34 4.28
C ARG A 123 9.90 6.23 5.36
N SER A 124 9.28 7.38 5.59
CA SER A 124 9.77 8.39 6.52
C SER A 124 8.64 9.31 7.00
N VAL A 125 8.82 9.82 8.21
CA VAL A 125 7.98 10.86 8.80
C VAL A 125 8.89 12.00 9.20
N ILE A 126 8.64 13.17 8.62
CA ILE A 126 9.47 14.36 8.75
C ILE A 126 8.65 15.45 9.44
N LEU A 127 9.21 16.06 10.46
CA LEU A 127 8.67 17.27 11.07
C LEU A 127 9.28 18.46 10.35
N ALA A 128 8.45 19.37 9.85
CA ALA A 128 8.94 20.56 9.16
C ALA A 128 8.07 21.78 9.47
N SER A 129 8.66 22.95 9.39
CA SER A 129 7.93 24.22 9.47
C SER A 129 7.53 24.66 8.05
N PRO A 130 6.35 25.26 7.86
CA PRO A 130 5.95 25.79 6.56
C PRO A 130 6.96 26.84 6.08
N PRO A 131 7.13 27.01 4.76
CA PRO A 131 7.97 28.07 4.22
C PRO A 131 7.46 29.43 4.71
N VAL A 132 8.37 30.25 5.25
CA VAL A 132 8.07 31.63 5.62
C VAL A 132 8.10 32.44 4.33
N ARG A 133 6.95 32.99 3.92
CA ARG A 133 6.91 33.88 2.76
C ARG A 133 7.66 35.17 3.08
N PRO A 134 8.41 35.76 2.13
CA PRO A 134 9.09 37.03 2.35
C PRO A 134 8.07 38.09 2.78
N GLY A 135 8.34 38.76 3.91
CA GLY A 135 7.45 39.76 4.52
C GLY A 135 6.39 39.21 5.49
N GLN A 136 6.21 37.89 5.61
CA GLN A 136 5.37 37.31 6.67
C GLN A 136 6.20 37.02 7.93
N LYS A 137 5.69 37.45 9.09
CA LYS A 137 6.23 36.98 10.37
C LYS A 137 6.01 35.47 10.47
N PRO A 138 6.97 34.69 11.00
CA PRO A 138 6.79 33.26 11.21
C PRO A 138 5.55 33.06 12.08
N VAL A 139 4.47 32.56 11.47
CA VAL A 139 3.25 32.19 12.20
C VAL A 139 3.67 31.09 13.16
N GLY A 140 3.66 31.41 14.46
CA GLY A 140 4.41 30.68 15.49
C GLY A 140 4.34 29.17 15.35
N GLU A 141 5.50 28.50 15.40
CA GLU A 141 5.73 27.06 15.49
C GLU A 141 4.63 26.11 14.95
N ILE A 142 4.01 26.42 13.80
CA ILE A 142 3.07 25.51 13.16
C ILE A 142 3.89 24.37 12.55
N ARG A 143 4.14 23.34 13.35
CA ARG A 143 4.86 22.14 12.91
C ARG A 143 3.92 21.33 12.00
N ARG A 144 4.37 21.10 10.77
CA ARG A 144 3.73 20.19 9.82
C ARG A 144 4.45 18.85 9.86
N LEU A 145 3.68 17.79 9.74
CA LEU A 145 4.17 16.44 9.61
C LEU A 145 4.09 16.04 8.14
N ILE A 146 5.21 15.62 7.55
CA ILE A 146 5.27 15.13 6.18
C ILE A 146 5.48 13.62 6.24
N VAL A 147 4.47 12.86 5.77
CA VAL A 147 4.54 11.40 5.70
C VAL A 147 4.88 10.99 4.28
N GLN A 148 6.03 10.37 4.11
CA GLN A 148 6.48 9.83 2.84
C GLN A 148 6.22 8.33 2.82
N THR A 149 5.53 7.86 1.80
CA THR A 149 5.24 6.44 1.61
C THR A 149 6.11 5.87 0.48
N ALA A 150 6.10 4.56 0.32
CA ALA A 150 6.83 3.91 -0.75
C ALA A 150 6.30 4.29 -2.15
N ALA A 151 5.03 4.72 -2.23
CA ALA A 151 4.43 5.22 -3.48
C ALA A 151 4.97 6.60 -3.90
N HIS A 152 5.57 7.37 -2.98
CA HIS A 152 6.09 8.69 -3.29
C HIS A 152 7.57 8.67 -3.73
N ARG A 153 7.94 9.71 -4.49
CA ARG A 153 9.35 10.08 -4.72
C ARG A 153 10.02 10.44 -3.38
N LYS A 154 11.36 10.43 -3.34
CA LYS A 154 12.15 10.55 -2.10
C LYS A 154 11.93 11.87 -1.35
N ASP A 155 11.44 12.88 -2.03
CA ASP A 155 11.30 14.26 -1.56
C ASP A 155 9.84 14.71 -1.47
N VAL A 156 8.85 13.83 -1.73
CA VAL A 156 7.42 14.19 -1.73
C VAL A 156 6.68 13.42 -0.64
N GLY A 157 5.75 14.08 0.05
CA GLY A 157 4.94 13.43 1.07
C GLY A 157 3.61 14.11 1.34
N TYR A 158 2.73 13.40 2.04
CA TYR A 158 1.47 13.97 2.53
C TYR A 158 1.77 14.91 3.70
N SER A 159 1.27 16.14 3.62
CA SER A 159 1.42 17.11 4.70
C SER A 159 0.21 17.15 5.62
N PHE A 160 0.46 17.01 6.92
CA PHE A 160 -0.51 17.11 7.99
C PHE A 160 -0.11 18.24 8.95
N SER A 161 -1.10 18.82 9.62
CA SER A 161 -0.84 19.61 10.82
C SER A 161 -0.47 18.66 11.95
N ALA A 162 0.65 18.89 12.66
CA ALA A 162 1.05 18.02 13.78
C ALA A 162 -0.01 17.98 14.89
N LYS A 163 -0.78 19.08 15.07
CA LYS A 163 -1.89 19.17 16.04
C LYS A 163 -3.05 18.24 15.73
N ASP A 164 -3.18 17.84 14.47
CA ASP A 164 -4.24 16.99 13.93
C ASP A 164 -3.80 15.53 13.80
N THR A 165 -2.66 15.17 14.40
CA THR A 165 -2.08 13.83 14.33
C THR A 165 -1.79 13.27 15.71
N TRP A 166 -1.94 11.96 15.86
CA TRP A 166 -1.62 11.25 17.10
C TRP A 166 -1.11 9.85 16.79
N LEU A 167 -0.39 9.28 17.76
CA LEU A 167 0.04 7.89 17.70
C LEU A 167 -0.96 7.00 18.43
N GLU A 168 -1.25 5.85 17.84
CA GLU A 168 -2.01 4.75 18.43
C GLU A 168 -1.12 3.51 18.51
N LYS A 169 -1.44 2.62 19.46
CA LYS A 169 -0.86 1.27 19.48
C LYS A 169 -1.26 0.53 18.19
N GLY A 170 -0.29 -0.08 17.52
CA GLY A 170 -0.57 -0.97 16.40
C GLY A 170 -1.08 -2.34 16.83
N ARG A 171 -1.14 -3.27 15.89
CA ARG A 171 -1.57 -4.66 16.12
C ARG A 171 -0.68 -5.39 17.12
N ASP A 172 0.61 -5.11 17.08
CA ASP A 172 1.63 -5.67 17.97
C ASP A 172 2.63 -4.60 18.40
N ASP A 173 3.61 -4.97 19.22
CA ASP A 173 4.62 -4.03 19.73
C ASP A 173 5.73 -3.71 18.70
N THR A 174 5.67 -4.29 17.50
CA THR A 174 6.58 -3.98 16.39
C THR A 174 6.07 -2.85 15.51
N GLU A 175 4.84 -2.38 15.72
CA GLU A 175 4.26 -1.27 14.98
C GLU A 175 3.56 -0.20 15.84
N VAL A 176 3.63 1.03 15.34
CA VAL A 176 2.86 2.17 15.85
C VAL A 176 2.02 2.73 14.71
N LEU A 177 0.78 3.09 15.00
CA LEU A 177 -0.11 3.68 14.01
C LEU A 177 -0.07 5.19 14.14
N LEU A 178 0.30 5.87 13.06
CA LEU A 178 0.12 7.31 12.96
C LEU A 178 -1.26 7.58 12.35
N ARG A 179 -2.10 8.28 13.12
CA ARG A 179 -3.42 8.72 12.70
C ARG A 179 -3.44 10.22 12.42
N SER A 180 -4.33 10.60 11.53
CA SER A 180 -4.71 11.99 11.32
C SER A 180 -6.22 12.18 11.45
N SER A 181 -6.63 13.37 11.91
CA SER A 181 -8.02 13.82 11.88
C SER A 181 -8.54 13.99 10.44
N TYR A 182 -7.65 14.08 9.46
CA TYR A 182 -7.98 14.16 8.05
C TYR A 182 -8.10 12.77 7.40
N GLY A 183 -9.32 12.41 7.00
CA GLY A 183 -9.62 11.24 6.18
C GLY A 183 -9.37 9.89 6.85
N SER A 184 -9.05 8.87 6.05
CA SER A 184 -8.69 7.51 6.47
C SER A 184 -7.17 7.33 6.62
N GLY A 185 -6.43 8.41 6.90
CA GLY A 185 -4.97 8.40 7.03
C GLY A 185 -4.51 7.55 8.21
N ARG A 186 -4.37 6.25 7.98
CA ARG A 186 -3.78 5.25 8.88
C ARG A 186 -2.44 4.86 8.31
N PHE A 187 -1.38 5.29 8.96
CA PHE A 187 -0.01 5.03 8.52
C PHE A 187 0.66 4.07 9.48
N HIS A 188 1.02 2.90 9.00
CA HIS A 188 1.67 1.86 9.79
C HIS A 188 3.18 2.14 9.86
N LEU A 189 3.65 2.53 11.04
CA LEU A 189 5.07 2.75 11.34
C LEU A 189 5.64 1.46 11.90
N LYS A 190 6.16 0.59 11.04
CA LYS A 190 6.89 -0.61 11.47
C LYS A 190 8.24 -0.21 12.05
N LEU A 191 8.51 -0.61 13.28
CA LEU A 191 9.70 -0.22 14.04
C LEU A 191 10.92 -1.10 13.72
N ALA A 192 10.71 -2.33 13.21
CA ALA A 192 11.79 -3.23 12.86
C ALA A 192 12.73 -2.62 11.79
N GLY A 193 13.98 -2.39 12.19
CA GLY A 193 15.03 -1.78 11.35
C GLY A 193 14.80 -0.31 11.00
N ALA A 194 13.89 0.37 11.72
CA ALA A 194 13.68 1.81 11.58
C ALA A 194 14.78 2.59 12.33
N SER A 195 15.05 3.80 11.85
CA SER A 195 15.78 4.82 12.60
C SER A 195 14.79 5.87 13.10
N ILE A 196 14.89 6.22 14.38
CA ILE A 196 14.09 7.26 15.01
C ILE A 196 15.04 8.37 15.39
N ASP A 197 14.75 9.57 14.91
CA ASP A 197 15.65 10.73 15.05
C ASP A 197 17.07 10.41 14.58
N GLU A 198 17.17 9.77 13.41
CA GLU A 198 18.42 9.34 12.76
C GLU A 198 19.21 8.24 13.52
N GLN A 199 18.76 7.82 14.70
CA GLN A 199 19.37 6.74 15.50
C GLN A 199 18.63 5.41 15.32
N LYS A 200 19.39 4.31 15.22
CA LYS A 200 18.83 2.95 15.23
C LYS A 200 18.91 2.38 16.63
N TYR A 201 17.87 1.66 17.03
CA TYR A 201 17.79 0.99 18.32
C TYR A 201 17.87 -0.53 18.12
N PRO A 202 18.51 -1.27 19.06
CA PRO A 202 18.64 -2.71 18.98
C PRO A 202 17.30 -3.44 19.12
N SER A 203 16.40 -2.92 19.96
CA SER A 203 15.09 -3.52 20.21
C SER A 203 13.93 -2.69 19.62
N THR A 204 12.86 -3.39 19.23
CA THR A 204 11.62 -2.73 18.79
C THR A 204 10.93 -2.00 19.94
N GLU A 205 11.10 -2.48 21.18
CA GLU A 205 10.56 -1.83 22.37
C GLU A 205 11.22 -0.47 22.65
N GLU A 206 12.56 -0.38 22.59
CA GLU A 206 13.28 0.89 22.71
C GLU A 206 12.91 1.86 21.60
N SER A 207 12.83 1.35 20.36
CA SER A 207 12.33 2.14 19.22
C SER A 207 10.93 2.71 19.53
N ARG A 208 10.04 1.88 20.09
CA ARG A 208 8.68 2.31 20.43
C ARG A 208 8.67 3.37 21.53
N LYS A 209 9.47 3.20 22.58
CA LYS A 209 9.59 4.19 23.65
C LYS A 209 10.11 5.51 23.09
N LYS A 210 11.16 5.46 22.28
CA LYS A 210 11.76 6.66 21.70
C LYS A 210 10.83 7.40 20.75
N ILE A 211 10.11 6.71 19.86
CA ILE A 211 9.18 7.40 18.96
C ILE A 211 8.05 8.09 19.73
N ILE A 212 7.57 7.49 20.83
CA ILE A 212 6.56 8.11 21.70
C ILE A 212 7.13 9.32 22.45
N GLU A 213 8.36 9.22 22.96
CA GLU A 213 9.08 10.31 23.62
C GLU A 213 9.23 11.50 22.66
N VAL A 214 9.82 11.27 21.48
CA VAL A 214 9.96 12.29 20.43
C VAL A 214 8.60 12.87 20.04
N TRP A 215 7.56 12.04 19.93
CA TRP A 215 6.21 12.51 19.63
C TRP A 215 5.62 13.47 20.67
N ARG A 216 5.89 13.22 21.95
CA ARG A 216 5.44 14.08 23.06
C ARG A 216 6.14 15.43 23.08
N GLU A 217 7.41 15.50 22.65
CA GLU A 217 8.16 16.77 22.61
C GLU A 217 7.56 17.80 21.66
N PHE A 218 6.88 17.36 20.59
CA PHE A 218 6.36 18.28 19.56
C PHE A 218 4.85 18.39 19.51
N THR A 219 4.12 17.45 20.09
CA THR A 219 2.67 17.53 20.13
C THR A 219 2.29 18.25 21.42
N PRO A 220 1.73 19.47 21.37
CA PRO A 220 1.28 20.14 22.58
C PRO A 220 0.29 19.20 23.28
N GLN A 221 0.59 18.81 24.52
CA GLN A 221 -0.38 18.07 25.32
C GLN A 221 -1.66 18.90 25.34
N LYS A 222 -2.77 18.33 24.85
CA LYS A 222 -4.07 18.90 25.19
C LYS A 222 -4.14 18.78 26.71
N ALA A 223 -3.97 19.90 27.41
CA ALA A 223 -4.36 20.00 28.80
C ALA A 223 -5.83 19.59 28.84
N GLY A 224 -6.10 18.42 29.42
CA GLY A 224 -7.44 17.87 29.61
C GLY A 224 -8.15 18.61 30.72
#